data_AF-A0AAV0XK49-F1
#
_entry.id   AF-A0AAV0XK49-F1
#
_cell.length_a   1.000
_cell.length_b   1.000
_cell.length_c   1.000
_cell.angle_alpha   90.00
_cell.angle_beta   90.00
_cell.angle_gamma   90.00
#
_symmetry.space_group_name_H-M   'P 1'
#
loop_
_entity.id
_entity.type
_entity.pdbx_description
1 polymer ?
#
loop_
_entity_poly.entity_id
_entity_poly.type
_entity_poly.pdbx_seq_one_letter_code
_entity_poly.pdbx_strand_id
1 'polypeptide(L)'
;MAVSSSNQHAPNKATRFVGICIQRLGCGLRANFTLRNVIKHIGTEMKYQLYDPTIQKIEVLRLERRLDDELLYLRDAPNEYSTFDENMEVEYLPEGVPVPVNPEMVKLKPRPWRARWERKNMKGLADLGLEDRFYERAEELATPWEKYDLMKHYRKTIPEEEQKEIFAEVYSELHEVEVMRKKLKRKKVFIKPTKNV
;
A
#
# COMPACT_ATOMS: atom_id res chain seq x y z
N MET A 1 -4.62 5.80 -2.62
CA MET A 1 -5.57 4.72 -2.95
C MET A 1 -6.84 4.89 -2.13
N ALA A 2 -7.95 4.28 -2.55
CA ALA A 2 -9.23 4.37 -1.88
C ALA A 2 -9.78 2.98 -1.55
N VAL A 3 -10.30 2.80 -0.35
CA VAL A 3 -10.93 1.55 0.09
C VAL A 3 -12.37 1.83 0.47
N SER A 4 -13.29 1.06 -0.11
CA SER A 4 -14.70 1.07 0.23
C SER A 4 -15.03 -0.19 1.02
N SER A 5 -15.53 -0.02 2.23
CA SER A 5 -15.88 -1.10 3.15
C SER A 5 -17.33 -0.97 3.64
N SER A 6 -17.97 -2.09 3.96
CA SER A 6 -19.27 -2.08 4.62
C SER A 6 -19.15 -1.58 6.06
N ASN A 7 -20.10 -0.77 6.49
CA ASN A 7 -20.17 -0.27 7.86
C ASN A 7 -21.64 -0.11 8.24
N GLN A 8 -22.13 -0.94 9.16
CA GLN A 8 -23.53 -0.95 9.57
C GLN A 8 -24.03 0.39 10.14
N HIS A 9 -23.16 1.18 10.76
CA HIS A 9 -23.51 2.43 11.41
C HIS A 9 -23.35 3.67 10.51
N ALA A 10 -22.82 3.49 9.29
CA ALA A 10 -22.75 4.58 8.32
C ALA A 10 -24.12 4.80 7.66
N PRO A 11 -24.49 6.05 7.28
CA PRO A 11 -25.79 6.35 6.66
C PRO A 11 -26.11 5.50 5.43
N ASN A 12 -25.10 5.24 4.59
CA ASN A 12 -25.24 4.43 3.38
C ASN A 12 -24.78 2.98 3.57
N LYS A 13 -24.63 2.53 4.82
CA LYS A 13 -24.05 1.23 5.21
C LYS A 13 -22.66 0.93 4.63
N ALA A 14 -21.98 1.96 4.12
CA ALA A 14 -20.68 1.87 3.47
C ALA A 14 -19.84 3.10 3.84
N THR A 15 -18.53 2.89 3.93
CA THR A 15 -17.53 3.92 4.18
C THR A 15 -16.46 3.85 3.11
N ARG A 16 -16.06 5.02 2.60
CA ARG A 16 -14.92 5.17 1.69
C ARG A 16 -13.83 5.94 2.42
N PHE A 17 -12.60 5.44 2.36
CA PHE A 17 -11.43 6.14 2.88
C PHE A 17 -10.37 6.25 1.78
N VAL A 18 -9.92 7.49 1.53
CA VAL A 18 -8.83 7.80 0.61
C VAL A 18 -7.59 8.12 1.42
N GLY A 19 -6.44 7.58 1.03
CA GLY A 19 -5.16 7.92 1.64
C GLY A 19 -3.96 7.28 0.95
N ILE A 20 -2.77 7.70 1.38
CA ILE A 20 -1.50 7.09 0.99
C ILE A 20 -1.26 5.82 1.81
N CYS A 21 -0.76 4.76 1.17
CA CYS A 21 -0.35 3.55 1.87
C CYS A 21 1.01 3.79 2.53
N ILE A 22 1.06 3.79 3.87
CA ILE A 22 2.28 4.07 4.62
C ILE A 22 3.01 2.81 5.07
N GLN A 23 2.33 1.67 5.10
CA GLN A 23 2.89 0.41 5.56
C GLN A 23 2.08 -0.78 5.04
N ARG A 24 2.78 -1.87 4.70
CA ARG A 24 2.20 -3.18 4.36
C ARG A 24 2.85 -4.24 5.24
N LEU A 25 2.06 -5.04 5.94
CA LEU A 25 2.55 -6.06 6.89
C LEU A 25 1.79 -7.37 6.75
N GLY A 26 2.40 -8.44 7.23
CA GLY A 26 1.81 -9.78 7.25
C GLY A 26 1.89 -10.48 5.89
N CYS A 27 1.51 -11.76 5.88
CA CYS A 27 1.49 -12.63 4.71
C CYS A 27 0.21 -13.49 4.70
N GLY A 28 -0.11 -14.07 3.54
CA GLY A 28 -1.32 -14.88 3.34
C GLY A 28 -2.58 -14.12 3.74
N LEU A 29 -3.53 -14.81 4.37
CA LEU A 29 -4.80 -14.23 4.83
C LEU A 29 -4.63 -13.09 5.86
N ARG A 30 -3.47 -13.00 6.52
CA ARG A 30 -3.17 -11.95 7.52
C ARG A 30 -2.52 -10.70 6.92
N ALA A 31 -2.37 -10.65 5.60
CA ALA A 31 -1.86 -9.49 4.90
C ALA A 31 -2.73 -8.26 5.18
N ASN A 32 -2.08 -7.16 5.57
CA ASN A 32 -2.73 -5.90 5.90
C ASN A 32 -1.93 -4.71 5.40
N PHE A 33 -2.60 -3.57 5.27
CA PHE A 33 -1.98 -2.31 4.88
C PHE A 33 -2.62 -1.15 5.64
N THR A 34 -1.84 -0.10 5.87
CA THR A 34 -2.30 1.09 6.60
C THR A 34 -2.36 2.28 5.65
N LEU A 35 -3.54 2.87 5.53
CA LEU A 35 -3.76 4.12 4.81
C LEU A 35 -3.71 5.30 5.75
N ARG A 36 -3.10 6.40 5.32
CA ARG A 36 -3.03 7.67 6.04
C ARG A 36 -3.61 8.79 5.18
N ASN A 37 -4.41 9.64 5.80
CA ASN A 37 -4.84 10.92 5.21
C ASN A 37 -5.00 11.96 6.32
N VAL A 38 -4.99 13.24 5.97
CA VAL A 38 -5.32 14.33 6.87
C VAL A 38 -6.69 14.88 6.47
N ILE A 39 -7.70 14.56 7.26
CA ILE A 39 -9.09 14.99 7.03
C ILE A 39 -9.40 16.09 8.05
N LYS A 40 -9.82 17.28 7.57
CA LYS A 40 -10.13 18.43 8.43
C LYS A 40 -9.01 18.75 9.44
N HIS A 41 -7.76 18.74 8.96
CA HIS A 41 -6.53 18.95 9.74
C HIS A 41 -6.22 17.89 10.82
N ILE A 42 -6.98 16.80 10.89
CA ILE A 42 -6.75 15.68 11.79
C ILE A 42 -6.12 14.54 10.98
N GLY A 43 -4.95 14.05 11.43
CA GLY A 43 -4.32 12.88 10.82
C GLY A 43 -5.09 11.61 11.17
N THR A 44 -5.70 10.99 10.18
CA THR A 44 -6.47 9.74 10.31
C THR A 44 -5.73 8.60 9.63
N GLU A 45 -5.67 7.47 10.31
CA GLU A 45 -5.10 6.24 9.77
C GLU A 45 -6.12 5.10 9.86
N MET A 46 -6.27 4.36 8.76
CA MET A 46 -7.13 3.18 8.69
C MET A 46 -6.31 1.99 8.25
N LYS A 47 -6.30 0.96 9.10
CA LYS A 47 -5.67 -0.32 8.82
C LYS A 47 -6.69 -1.28 8.23
N TYR A 48 -6.41 -1.80 7.04
CA TYR A 48 -7.25 -2.76 6.35
C TYR A 48 -6.56 -4.12 6.28
N GLN A 49 -7.31 -5.19 6.50
CA GLN A 49 -6.86 -6.54 6.18
C GLN A 49 -7.28 -6.85 4.75
N LEU A 50 -6.35 -7.31 3.90
CA LEU A 50 -6.57 -7.41 2.45
C LEU A 50 -7.71 -8.36 2.09
N TYR A 51 -7.89 -9.42 2.89
CA TYR A 51 -8.88 -10.48 2.68
C TYR A 51 -10.12 -10.34 3.58
N ASP A 52 -10.35 -9.15 4.13
CA ASP A 52 -11.53 -8.87 4.95
C ASP A 52 -12.80 -8.88 4.09
N PRO A 53 -13.82 -9.69 4.41
CA PRO A 53 -15.08 -9.74 3.66
C PRO A 53 -15.89 -8.44 3.72
N THR A 54 -15.58 -7.53 4.65
CA THR A 54 -16.22 -6.22 4.71
C THR A 54 -15.73 -5.28 3.60
N ILE A 55 -14.57 -5.54 3.00
CA ILE A 55 -14.05 -4.73 1.90
C ILE A 55 -14.85 -5.03 0.63
N GLN A 56 -15.50 -4.01 0.10
CA GLN A 56 -16.28 -4.09 -1.12
C GLN A 56 -15.43 -3.82 -2.37
N LYS A 57 -14.54 -2.83 -2.27
CA LYS A 57 -13.70 -2.41 -3.39
C LYS A 57 -12.41 -1.73 -2.92
N ILE A 58 -11.30 -2.08 -3.56
CA ILE A 58 -10.02 -1.38 -3.43
C ILE A 58 -9.71 -0.73 -4.78
N GLU A 59 -9.57 0.59 -4.79
CA GLU A 59 -9.26 1.38 -5.98
C GLU A 59 -7.88 2.01 -5.83
N VAL A 60 -6.99 1.74 -6.79
CA VAL A 60 -5.70 2.43 -6.88
C VAL A 60 -5.92 3.75 -7.61
N LEU A 61 -5.96 4.85 -6.87
CA LEU A 61 -6.15 6.19 -7.46
C LEU A 61 -4.91 6.69 -8.21
N ARG A 62 -3.72 6.49 -7.62
CA ARG A 62 -2.43 6.86 -8.19
C ARG A 62 -1.43 5.77 -7.84
N LEU A 63 -0.72 5.26 -8.84
CA LEU A 63 0.29 4.22 -8.67
C LEU A 63 1.68 4.85 -8.74
N GLU A 64 2.32 5.00 -7.59
CA GLU A 64 3.69 5.49 -7.47
C GLU A 64 4.46 4.71 -6.40
N ARG A 65 5.79 4.77 -6.50
CA ARG A 65 6.71 4.31 -5.46
C ARG A 65 7.37 5.51 -4.81
N ARG A 66 7.68 5.40 -3.52
CA ARG A 66 8.58 6.30 -2.81
C ARG A 66 9.96 5.65 -2.68
N LEU A 67 10.93 6.42 -2.21
CA LEU A 67 12.30 5.93 -1.99
C LEU A 67 12.40 4.88 -0.87
N ASP A 68 11.45 4.90 0.06
CA ASP A 68 11.36 3.99 1.19
C ASP A 68 10.16 3.04 1.07
N ASP A 69 10.29 1.85 1.63
CA ASP A 69 9.22 0.84 1.67
C ASP A 69 8.15 1.17 2.73
N GLU A 70 8.55 1.85 3.83
CA GLU A 70 7.66 2.28 4.91
C GLU A 70 7.72 3.79 5.11
N LEU A 71 6.55 4.45 5.10
CA LEU A 71 6.40 5.91 5.18
C LEU A 71 5.91 6.36 6.56
N LEU A 72 6.29 5.64 7.62
CA LEU A 72 5.83 5.92 8.99
C LEU A 72 6.28 7.31 9.50
N TYR A 73 7.31 7.90 8.89
CA TYR A 73 7.77 9.25 9.19
C TYR A 73 6.78 10.36 8.79
N LEU A 74 5.82 10.07 7.89
CA LEU A 74 4.75 11.01 7.51
C LEU A 74 3.86 11.42 8.69
N ARG A 75 3.90 10.66 9.79
CA ARG A 75 3.23 11.01 11.03
C ARG A 75 3.87 12.18 11.78
N ASP A 76 5.18 12.39 11.58
CA ASP A 76 5.97 13.47 12.19
C ASP A 76 6.29 14.58 11.18
N ALA A 77 5.86 14.42 9.92
CA ALA A 77 5.98 15.41 8.86
C ALA A 77 4.84 16.46 8.90
N PRO A 78 5.01 17.63 8.25
CA PRO A 78 3.95 18.55 7.89
C PRO A 78 2.76 17.83 7.24
N ASN A 79 1.56 18.35 7.50
CA ASN A 79 0.33 17.70 7.05
C ASN A 79 0.23 17.69 5.51
N GLU A 80 0.89 18.61 4.82
CA GLU A 80 0.93 18.75 3.37
C GLU A 80 1.31 17.44 2.67
N TYR A 81 2.32 16.72 3.18
CA TYR A 81 2.78 15.44 2.62
C TYR A 81 1.80 14.27 2.81
N SER A 82 0.75 14.45 3.61
CA SER A 82 -0.25 13.42 3.93
C SER A 82 -1.68 13.85 3.61
N THR A 83 -1.88 15.03 3.02
CA THR A 83 -3.21 15.56 2.72
C THR A 83 -3.57 15.20 1.29
N PHE A 84 -4.64 14.43 1.13
CA PHE A 84 -5.17 14.03 -0.18
C PHE A 84 -6.66 14.32 -0.25
N ASP A 85 -7.12 14.76 -1.41
CA ASP A 85 -8.54 14.98 -1.66
C ASP A 85 -9.31 13.66 -1.62
N GLU A 86 -10.45 13.66 -0.94
CA GLU A 86 -11.35 12.51 -0.84
C GLU A 86 -12.00 12.17 -2.19
N ASN A 87 -12.13 13.17 -3.08
CA ASN A 87 -12.72 13.04 -4.41
C ASN A 87 -11.67 12.92 -5.53
N MET A 88 -10.42 12.59 -5.20
CA MET A 88 -9.35 12.43 -6.18
C MET A 88 -9.74 11.40 -7.26
N GLU A 89 -9.60 11.79 -8.52
CA GLU A 89 -9.85 10.94 -9.68
C GLU A 89 -8.73 9.91 -9.88
N VAL A 90 -9.03 8.86 -10.65
CA VAL A 90 -8.06 7.79 -10.94
C VAL A 90 -7.12 8.23 -12.05
N GLU A 91 -5.83 8.30 -11.74
CA GLU A 91 -4.74 8.48 -12.69
C GLU A 91 -4.35 7.13 -13.29
N TYR A 92 -4.67 6.93 -14.57
CA TYR A 92 -4.35 5.69 -15.28
C TYR A 92 -2.90 5.66 -15.75
N LEU A 93 -2.15 4.63 -15.35
CA LEU A 93 -0.84 4.30 -15.91
C LEU A 93 -1.04 3.28 -17.05
N PRO A 94 -0.54 3.53 -18.28
CA PRO A 94 -0.67 2.59 -19.38
C PRO A 94 0.09 1.29 -19.11
N GLU A 95 -0.43 0.19 -19.63
CA GLU A 95 0.15 -1.14 -19.46
C GLU A 95 1.56 -1.21 -20.06
N GLY A 96 2.51 -1.77 -19.31
CA GLY A 96 3.90 -1.95 -19.73
C GLY A 96 4.86 -0.83 -19.29
N VAL A 97 4.37 0.32 -18.82
CA VAL A 97 5.23 1.36 -18.27
C VAL A 97 5.67 0.99 -16.84
N PRO A 98 6.97 1.11 -16.50
CA PRO A 98 7.42 0.86 -15.14
C PRO A 98 6.78 1.86 -14.17
N VAL A 99 6.51 1.39 -12.94
CA VAL A 99 5.90 2.25 -11.91
C VAL A 99 6.82 3.43 -11.58
N PRO A 100 6.35 4.69 -11.68
CA PRO A 100 7.17 5.86 -11.41
C PRO A 100 7.60 5.92 -9.94
N VAL A 101 8.87 6.29 -9.72
CA VAL A 101 9.42 6.52 -8.39
C VAL A 101 9.46 8.02 -8.12
N ASN A 102 8.74 8.47 -7.11
CA ASN A 102 8.71 9.86 -6.67
C ASN A 102 9.94 10.16 -5.77
N PRO A 103 10.85 11.06 -6.17
CA PRO A 103 12.08 11.38 -5.45
C PRO A 103 11.91 12.48 -4.38
N GLU A 104 10.69 12.95 -4.13
CA GLU A 104 10.41 14.01 -3.15
C GLU A 104 10.93 13.66 -1.74
N MET A 105 11.71 14.58 -1.18
CA MET A 105 12.29 14.48 0.15
C MET A 105 11.39 15.17 1.17
N VAL A 106 11.02 14.47 2.24
CA VAL A 106 10.09 14.96 3.26
C VAL A 106 10.86 15.66 4.38
N LYS A 107 10.54 16.93 4.63
CA LYS A 107 11.05 17.68 5.79
C LYS A 107 10.17 17.41 7.02
N LEU A 108 10.76 17.02 8.15
CA LEU A 108 10.01 16.76 9.37
C LEU A 108 9.66 18.05 10.13
N LYS A 109 8.64 17.96 10.99
CA LYS A 109 8.34 19.01 11.98
C LYS A 109 9.49 19.11 13.00
N PRO A 110 9.58 20.18 13.80
CA PRO A 110 10.47 20.20 14.95
C PRO A 110 10.17 19.06 15.93
N ARG A 111 11.19 18.66 16.70
CA ARG A 111 11.07 17.64 17.75
C ARG A 111 10.06 18.08 18.83
N PRO A 112 9.42 17.14 19.57
CA PRO A 112 9.68 15.69 19.60
C PRO A 112 9.01 14.87 18.49
N TRP A 113 9.73 13.87 17.99
CA TRP A 113 9.21 12.86 17.04
C TRP A 113 8.82 11.57 17.74
N ARG A 114 8.01 10.74 17.08
CA ARG A 114 7.60 9.44 17.60
C ARG A 114 8.72 8.41 17.56
N ALA A 115 9.62 8.51 16.58
CA ALA A 115 10.73 7.60 16.43
C ALA A 115 12.04 8.34 16.21
N ARG A 116 13.13 7.62 16.46
CA ARG A 116 14.49 8.03 16.13
C ARG A 116 14.77 7.75 14.66
N TRP A 117 14.29 8.65 13.79
CA TRP A 117 14.39 8.51 12.35
C TRP A 117 15.83 8.52 11.84
N GLU A 118 16.74 9.16 12.58
CA GLU A 118 18.17 9.20 12.29
C GLU A 118 18.81 7.80 12.25
N ARG A 119 18.21 6.82 12.95
CA ARG A 119 18.72 5.45 13.05
C ARG A 119 18.18 4.50 11.98
N LYS A 120 17.13 4.90 11.26
CA LYS A 120 16.40 4.00 10.35
C LYS A 120 16.94 3.99 8.92
N ASN A 121 17.96 4.80 8.63
CA ASN A 121 18.57 4.92 7.30
C ASN A 121 17.52 5.17 6.19
N MET A 122 16.60 6.10 6.45
CA MET A 122 15.53 6.47 5.52
C MET A 122 16.11 7.30 4.37
N LYS A 123 15.71 7.00 3.13
CA LYS A 123 16.17 7.68 1.92
C LYS A 123 15.28 8.84 1.51
N GLY A 124 14.00 8.81 1.89
CA GLY A 124 13.01 9.84 1.55
C GLY A 124 12.88 10.98 2.57
N LEU A 125 13.80 11.09 3.53
CA LEU A 125 13.83 12.19 4.48
C LEU A 125 14.84 13.26 4.04
N ALA A 126 14.44 14.53 4.11
CA ALA A 126 15.37 15.63 4.04
C ALA A 126 16.27 15.66 5.29
N ASP A 127 17.33 16.49 5.25
CA ASP A 127 18.21 16.67 6.41
C ASP A 127 17.40 17.00 7.67
N LEU A 128 17.66 16.23 8.73
CA LEU A 128 16.99 16.32 10.01
C LEU A 128 17.48 17.51 10.83
N GLY A 129 18.61 18.13 10.45
CA GLY A 129 19.19 19.27 11.16
C GLY A 129 19.60 18.92 12.60
N LEU A 130 20.02 17.67 12.83
CA LEU A 130 20.50 17.20 14.13
C LEU A 130 22.00 17.47 14.27
N GLU A 131 22.47 17.57 15.52
CA GLU A 131 23.90 17.60 15.81
C GLU A 131 24.58 16.28 15.43
N ASP A 132 25.85 16.36 15.03
CA ASP A 132 26.66 15.22 14.54
C ASP A 132 26.67 14.03 15.50
N ARG A 133 26.68 14.28 16.82
CA ARG A 133 26.63 13.22 17.85
C ARG A 133 25.45 12.26 17.70
N PHE A 134 24.34 12.69 17.10
CA PHE A 134 23.17 11.83 16.86
C PHE A 134 23.41 10.88 15.69
N TYR A 135 24.09 11.37 14.65
CA TYR A 135 24.46 10.58 13.48
C TYR A 135 25.59 9.60 13.81
N GLU A 136 26.62 10.03 14.54
CA GLU A 136 27.69 9.14 15.03
C GLU A 136 27.11 7.96 15.81
N ARG A 137 26.20 8.24 16.75
CA ARG A 137 25.52 7.19 17.52
C ARG A 137 24.60 6.31 16.68
N ALA A 138 24.04 6.83 15.59
CA ALA A 138 23.24 6.05 14.66
C ALA A 138 24.12 5.09 13.85
N GLU A 139 25.29 5.55 13.40
CA GLU A 139 26.29 4.74 12.72
C GLU A 139 26.86 3.63 13.62
N GLU A 140 27.14 3.92 14.90
CA GLU A 140 27.56 2.90 15.88
C GLU A 140 26.55 1.77 16.05
N LEU A 141 25.25 2.08 15.97
CA LEU A 141 24.16 1.11 16.10
C LEU A 141 23.79 0.46 14.76
N ALA A 142 24.34 0.93 13.65
CA ALA A 142 24.04 0.39 12.34
C ALA A 142 24.60 -1.02 12.19
N THR A 143 23.93 -1.83 11.37
CA THR A 143 24.28 -3.23 11.14
C THR A 143 24.66 -3.43 9.67
N PRO A 144 25.78 -2.85 9.18
CA PRO A 144 26.14 -2.87 7.76
C PRO A 144 26.39 -4.29 7.21
N TRP A 145 26.77 -5.24 8.08
CA TRP A 145 26.99 -6.64 7.71
C TRP A 145 25.70 -7.35 7.24
N GLU A 146 24.51 -6.87 7.60
CA GLU A 146 23.24 -7.49 7.18
C GLU A 146 23.06 -7.49 5.66
N LYS A 147 23.66 -6.54 4.94
CA LYS A 147 23.67 -6.53 3.48
C LYS A 147 24.31 -7.80 2.91
N TYR A 148 25.26 -8.39 3.62
CA TYR A 148 26.02 -9.57 3.20
C TYR A 148 25.49 -10.88 3.82
N ASP A 149 24.47 -10.81 4.67
CA ASP A 149 23.86 -12.00 5.30
C ASP A 149 22.92 -12.71 4.33
N LEU A 150 23.44 -13.69 3.61
CA LEU A 150 22.70 -14.50 2.64
C LEU A 150 21.52 -15.25 3.27
N MET A 151 21.66 -15.71 4.52
CA MET A 151 20.60 -16.44 5.21
C MET A 151 19.43 -15.51 5.56
N LYS A 152 19.74 -14.26 5.92
CA LYS A 152 18.72 -13.23 6.15
C LYS A 152 17.99 -12.86 4.86
N HIS A 153 18.70 -12.76 3.73
CA HIS A 153 18.07 -12.55 2.42
C HIS A 153 17.17 -13.72 2.04
N TYR A 154 17.66 -14.96 2.16
CA TYR A 154 16.90 -16.17 1.87
C TYR A 154 15.61 -16.26 2.69
N ARG A 155 15.65 -15.93 3.99
CA ARG A 155 14.43 -15.89 4.83
C ARG A 155 13.45 -14.78 4.47
N LYS A 156 13.91 -13.71 3.80
CA LYS A 156 13.10 -12.54 3.42
C LYS A 156 12.44 -12.71 2.05
N THR A 157 13.09 -13.43 1.14
CA THR A 157 12.65 -13.61 -0.24
C THR A 157 12.16 -15.02 -0.50
N ILE A 158 11.13 -15.17 -1.32
CA ILE A 158 10.72 -16.49 -1.80
C ILE A 158 11.74 -16.96 -2.86
N PRO A 159 12.31 -18.18 -2.77
CA PRO A 159 13.22 -18.72 -3.78
C PRO A 159 12.60 -18.79 -5.18
N GLU A 160 13.43 -18.75 -6.24
CA GLU A 160 12.93 -18.73 -7.62
C GLU A 160 12.11 -19.98 -7.99
N GLU A 161 12.50 -21.14 -7.46
CA GLU A 161 11.78 -22.41 -7.68
C GLU A 161 10.35 -22.34 -7.11
N GLU A 162 10.20 -21.89 -5.86
CA GLU A 162 8.89 -21.66 -5.23
C GLU A 162 8.11 -20.55 -5.94
N GLN A 163 8.76 -19.48 -6.41
CA GLN A 163 8.09 -18.44 -7.19
C GLN A 163 7.48 -19.02 -8.46
N LYS A 164 8.20 -19.88 -9.20
CA LYS A 164 7.70 -20.50 -10.42
C LYS A 164 6.47 -21.36 -10.15
N GLU A 165 6.49 -22.13 -9.07
CA GLU A 165 5.35 -22.95 -8.64
C GLU A 165 4.13 -22.09 -8.30
N ILE A 166 4.32 -21.06 -7.46
CA ILE A 166 3.27 -20.10 -7.07
C ILE A 166 2.69 -19.41 -8.31
N PHE A 167 3.54 -18.93 -9.23
CA PHE A 167 3.07 -18.27 -10.44
C PHE A 167 2.31 -19.23 -11.36
N ALA A 168 2.75 -20.48 -11.49
CA ALA A 168 2.04 -21.49 -12.27
C ALA A 168 0.62 -21.71 -11.74
N GLU A 169 0.47 -21.89 -10.42
CA GLU A 169 -0.83 -22.03 -9.75
C GLU A 169 -1.71 -20.78 -9.94
N VAL A 170 -1.15 -19.58 -9.73
CA VAL A 170 -1.89 -18.32 -9.89
C VAL A 170 -2.36 -18.14 -11.32
N TYR A 171 -1.52 -18.44 -12.32
CA TYR A 171 -1.89 -18.31 -13.72
C TYR A 171 -2.93 -19.34 -14.15
N SER A 172 -2.89 -20.58 -13.64
CA SER A 172 -3.94 -21.57 -13.92
C SER A 172 -5.29 -21.14 -13.36
N GLU A 173 -5.33 -20.72 -12.08
CA GLU A 173 -6.55 -20.24 -11.44
C GLU A 173 -7.12 -18.98 -12.11
N LEU A 174 -6.25 -18.03 -12.49
CA LEU A 174 -6.67 -16.85 -13.24
C LEU A 174 -7.29 -17.21 -14.60
N HIS A 175 -6.71 -18.20 -15.29
CA HIS A 175 -7.25 -18.69 -16.56
C HIS A 175 -8.64 -19.32 -16.37
N GLU A 176 -8.82 -20.16 -15.35
CA GLU A 176 -10.11 -20.75 -15.02
C GLU A 176 -11.17 -19.70 -14.71
N VAL A 177 -10.82 -18.70 -13.90
CA VAL A 177 -11.69 -17.55 -13.58
C VAL A 177 -12.07 -16.78 -14.85
N GLU A 178 -11.13 -16.57 -15.78
CA GLU A 178 -11.41 -15.90 -17.05
C GLU A 178 -12.38 -16.70 -17.93
N VAL A 179 -12.17 -18.00 -18.06
CA VAL A 179 -13.05 -18.92 -18.80
C VAL A 179 -14.45 -18.94 -18.17
N MET A 180 -14.55 -19.02 -16.84
CA MET A 180 -15.81 -18.94 -16.10
C MET A 180 -16.53 -17.61 -16.37
N ARG A 181 -15.83 -16.47 -16.29
CA ARG A 181 -16.39 -15.15 -16.60
C ARG A 181 -16.91 -15.07 -18.04
N LYS A 182 -16.18 -15.63 -19.02
CA LYS A 182 -16.63 -15.70 -20.43
C LYS A 182 -17.92 -16.54 -20.57
N LYS A 183 -17.98 -17.72 -19.95
CA LYS A 183 -19.18 -18.58 -19.93
C LYS A 183 -20.39 -17.87 -19.30
N LEU A 184 -20.20 -17.19 -18.17
CA LEU A 184 -21.26 -16.44 -17.48
C LEU A 184 -21.79 -15.27 -18.32
N LYS A 185 -20.91 -14.50 -18.98
CA LYS A 185 -21.31 -13.43 -19.90
C LYS A 185 -22.20 -13.97 -21.02
N ARG A 186 -21.82 -15.09 -21.66
CA ARG A 186 -22.61 -15.73 -22.72
C ARG A 186 -23.99 -16.19 -22.24
N LYS A 187 -24.08 -16.78 -21.02
CA LYS A 187 -25.36 -17.18 -20.42
C LYS A 187 -26.30 -15.98 -20.18
N LYS A 188 -25.77 -14.84 -19.72
CA LYS A 188 -26.57 -13.63 -19.45
C LYS A 188 -27.13 -12.96 -20.71
N VAL A 189 -26.47 -13.14 -21.87
CA VAL A 189 -26.95 -12.57 -23.15
C VAL A 189 -28.20 -13.30 -23.67
N PHE A 190 -28.40 -14.57 -23.28
CA PHE A 190 -29.56 -15.35 -23.70
C PHE A 190 -30.75 -15.14 -22.76
N ILE A 191 -31.54 -14.09 -23.01
CA ILE A 191 -32.87 -13.92 -22.42
C ILE A 191 -33.88 -14.51 -23.42
N LYS A 192 -34.58 -15.58 -23.06
CA LYS A 192 -35.69 -16.09 -23.89
C LYS A 192 -36.76 -14.99 -23.97
N PRO A 193 -37.22 -14.59 -25.16
CA PRO A 193 -38.32 -13.66 -25.27
C PRO A 193 -39.56 -14.28 -24.61
N THR A 194 -40.15 -13.58 -23.65
CA THR A 194 -41.46 -13.92 -23.09
C THR A 194 -42.50 -13.65 -24.17
N LYS A 195 -43.25 -14.68 -24.57
CA LYS A 195 -44.46 -14.47 -25.38
C LYS A 195 -45.46 -13.73 -24.49
N ASN A 196 -45.68 -12.45 -24.76
CA ASN A 196 -46.85 -11.75 -24.23
C ASN A 196 -48.06 -12.40 -24.90
N VAL A 197 -48.90 -13.06 -24.10
CA VAL A 197 -50.22 -13.57 -24.48
C VAL A 197 -51.24 -12.49 -24.19
#